data_AF-A0A1H8AYU7-F1
#
_entry.id   AF-A0A1H8AYU7-F1
#
_cell.length_a   1.000
_cell.length_b   1.000
_cell.length_c   1.000
_cell.angle_alpha   90.00
_cell.angle_beta   90.00
_cell.angle_gamma   90.00
#
_symmetry.space_group_name_H-M   'P 1'
#
loop_
_entity.id
_entity.type
_entity.pdbx_description
1 polymer ?
#
loop_
_entity_poly.entity_id
_entity_poly.type
_entity_poly.pdbx_seq_one_letter_code
_entity_poly.pdbx_strand_id
1 'polypeptide(L)'
;MEPPPFSSSTYAAQGQPFRVTYKNMDYYFQLLDPDQLNRDTDRIDLYLDGQVQTMIREGNRWHFEKMPDGLDTDFAQSIWRSICLRYWF
;
A
#
# COMPACT_ATOMS: atom_id res chain seq x y z
N MET A 1 7.86 -18.52 30.61
CA MET A 1 7.39 -17.13 30.43
C MET A 1 7.47 -16.86 28.94
N GLU A 2 6.39 -17.14 28.23
CA GLU A 2 6.30 -16.90 26.79
C GLU A 2 6.07 -15.40 26.56
N PRO A 3 6.80 -14.75 25.65
CA PRO A 3 6.52 -13.37 25.32
C PRO A 3 5.12 -13.27 24.67
N PRO A 4 4.36 -12.20 24.91
CA PRO A 4 3.06 -12.01 24.28
C PRO A 4 3.25 -11.91 22.75
N PRO A 5 2.33 -12.49 21.94
CA PRO A 5 2.43 -12.50 20.48
C PRO A 5 2.36 -11.12 19.82
N PHE A 6 2.24 -10.03 20.58
CA PHE A 6 2.10 -8.67 20.07
C PHE A 6 3.05 -7.71 20.79
N SER A 7 4.35 -7.97 20.68
CA SER A 7 5.36 -6.97 21.04
C SER A 7 5.40 -5.89 19.96
N SER A 8 4.97 -4.68 20.32
CA SER A 8 4.84 -3.48 19.48
C SER A 8 6.17 -2.90 18.96
N SER A 9 7.19 -3.72 18.72
CA SER A 9 8.51 -3.29 18.21
C SER A 9 9.06 -4.12 17.04
N THR A 10 8.34 -5.13 16.54
CA THR A 10 8.82 -5.94 15.39
C THR A 10 8.12 -5.62 14.06
N TYR A 11 7.19 -4.66 14.03
CA TYR A 11 6.65 -4.10 12.77
C TYR A 11 7.47 -2.92 12.24
N ALA A 12 8.53 -2.52 12.94
CA ALA A 12 9.40 -1.41 12.54
C ALA A 12 10.32 -1.73 11.33
N ALA A 13 10.24 -2.94 10.77
CA ALA A 13 11.20 -3.43 9.78
C ALA A 13 10.61 -3.78 8.40
N GLN A 14 9.32 -3.59 8.13
CA GLN A 14 8.73 -4.07 6.86
C GLN A 14 7.90 -2.98 6.17
N GLY A 15 8.59 -1.99 5.59
CA GLY A 15 7.97 -0.96 4.75
C GLY A 15 7.71 0.35 5.49
N GLN A 16 8.09 1.47 4.87
CA GLN A 16 7.81 2.80 5.41
C GLN A 16 6.29 3.06 5.35
N PRO A 17 5.63 3.47 6.44
CA PRO A 17 4.22 3.82 6.39
C PRO A 17 4.03 5.12 5.60
N PHE A 18 3.20 5.05 4.58
CA PHE A 18 2.76 6.18 3.78
C PHE A 18 1.41 6.68 4.27
N ARG A 19 1.21 7.99 4.14
CA ARG A 19 -0.08 8.63 4.40
C ARG A 19 -0.57 9.26 3.10
N VAL A 20 -1.82 9.00 2.76
CA VAL A 20 -2.52 9.65 1.64
C VAL A 20 -3.87 10.16 2.13
N THR A 21 -4.16 11.42 1.83
CA THR A 21 -5.47 12.01 2.13
C THR A 21 -6.36 11.85 0.91
N TYR A 22 -7.49 11.16 1.03
CA TYR A 22 -8.45 10.93 -0.04
C TYR A 22 -9.88 11.13 0.46
N LYS A 23 -10.72 11.84 -0.30
CA LYS A 23 -12.10 12.19 0.10
C LYS A 23 -12.22 12.72 1.54
N ASN A 24 -11.28 13.59 1.94
CA ASN A 24 -11.22 14.18 3.29
C ASN A 24 -11.00 13.17 4.43
N MET A 25 -10.51 11.96 4.11
CA MET A 25 -10.10 10.94 5.06
C MET A 25 -8.61 10.66 4.89
N ASP A 26 -7.91 10.52 6.01
CA ASP A 26 -6.51 10.15 6.01
C ASP A 26 -6.38 8.63 6.04
N TYR A 27 -5.75 8.08 5.00
CA TYR A 27 -5.45 6.67 4.91
C TYR A 27 -3.96 6.43 5.12
N TYR A 28 -3.66 5.42 5.91
CA TYR A 28 -2.30 4.93 6.11
C TYR A 28 -2.14 3.64 5.33
N PHE A 29 -1.08 3.57 4.53
CA PHE A 29 -0.73 2.37 3.81
C PHE A 29 0.75 2.00 3.93
N GLN A 30 1.06 0.73 3.84
CA GLN A 30 2.43 0.22 3.91
C GLN A 30 2.64 -0.79 2.81
N LEU A 31 3.72 -0.64 2.05
CA LEU A 31 4.11 -1.65 1.07
C LEU A 31 4.54 -2.91 1.81
N LEU A 32 3.92 -4.05 1.50
CA LEU A 32 4.32 -5.33 2.07
C LEU A 32 5.65 -5.79 1.47
N ASP A 33 5.83 -5.54 0.18
CA ASP A 33 7.03 -5.94 -0.55
C ASP A 33 7.55 -4.76 -1.41
N PRO A 34 8.28 -3.81 -0.81
CA PRO A 34 8.87 -2.70 -1.56
C PRO A 34 10.01 -3.14 -2.50
N ASP A 35 10.61 -4.33 -2.29
CA ASP A 35 11.67 -4.89 -3.13
C ASP A 35 11.12 -5.38 -4.48
N GLN A 36 9.88 -5.88 -4.46
CA GLN A 36 9.13 -6.22 -5.67
C GLN A 36 8.65 -5.00 -6.48
N LEU A 37 8.86 -3.76 -6.02
CA LEU A 37 8.49 -2.57 -6.76
C LEU A 37 9.52 -2.30 -7.86
N ASN A 38 9.23 -2.73 -9.09
CA ASN A 38 10.06 -2.59 -10.28
C ASN A 38 9.22 -2.08 -11.47
N ARG A 39 9.88 -1.72 -12.58
CA ARG A 39 9.18 -1.21 -13.79
C ARG A 39 8.27 -2.25 -14.45
N ASP A 40 8.55 -3.54 -14.21
CA ASP A 40 7.79 -4.69 -14.71
C ASP A 40 6.71 -5.15 -13.72
N THR A 41 6.61 -4.49 -12.56
CA THR A 41 5.66 -4.88 -11.53
C THR A 41 4.25 -4.51 -11.97
N ASP A 42 3.45 -5.53 -12.19
CA ASP A 42 2.04 -5.44 -12.51
C ASP A 42 1.13 -5.78 -11.31
N ARG A 43 1.70 -6.20 -10.18
CA ARG A 43 0.99 -6.51 -8.94
C ARG A 43 1.75 -5.98 -7.73
N ILE A 44 1.07 -5.23 -6.86
CA ILE A 44 1.63 -4.71 -5.63
C ILE A 44 0.69 -5.08 -4.49
N ASP A 45 1.20 -5.81 -3.52
CA ASP A 45 0.48 -6.09 -2.27
C ASP A 45 0.86 -5.02 -1.23
N LEU A 46 -0.16 -4.35 -0.67
CA LEU A 46 0.01 -3.31 0.33
C LEU A 46 -0.97 -3.48 1.47
N TYR A 47 -0.60 -3.02 2.65
CA TYR A 47 -1.45 -2.97 3.81
C TYR A 47 -2.10 -1.60 3.88
N LEU A 48 -3.43 -1.51 3.80
CA LEU A 48 -4.21 -0.28 3.85
C LEU A 48 -5.17 -0.35 5.04
N ASP A 49 -5.04 0.56 6.00
CA ASP A 49 -5.96 0.68 7.14
C ASP A 49 -6.23 -0.65 7.90
N GLY A 50 -5.21 -1.50 8.03
CA GLY A 50 -5.38 -2.81 8.69
C GLY A 50 -5.80 -3.96 7.76
N GLN A 51 -6.01 -3.70 6.48
CA GLN A 51 -6.40 -4.70 5.48
C GLN A 51 -5.31 -4.88 4.41
N VAL A 52 -5.00 -6.14 4.08
CA VAL A 52 -4.14 -6.43 2.93
C VAL A 52 -4.94 -6.19 1.66
N GLN A 53 -4.45 -5.28 0.83
CA GLN A 53 -5.00 -4.94 -0.46
C GLN A 53 -3.99 -5.19 -1.57
N THR A 54 -4.44 -5.91 -2.59
CA THR A 54 -3.69 -6.09 -3.83
C THR A 54 -4.06 -4.98 -4.80
N MET A 55 -3.06 -4.27 -5.32
CA MET A 55 -3.18 -3.43 -6.49
C MET A 55 -2.65 -4.18 -7.72
N ILE A 56 -3.40 -4.13 -8.81
CA ILE A 56 -3.02 -4.68 -10.11
C ILE A 56 -2.90 -3.50 -11.08
N ARG A 57 -1.86 -3.53 -11.90
CA ARG A 57 -1.69 -2.60 -13.01
C ARG A 57 -2.50 -3.12 -14.19
N GLU A 58 -3.37 -2.28 -14.72
CA GLU A 58 -4.07 -2.50 -15.97
C GLU A 58 -3.61 -1.43 -16.96
N GLY A 59 -2.64 -1.80 -17.80
CA GLY A 59 -2.00 -0.90 -18.76
C GLY A 59 -1.19 0.21 -18.09
N ASN A 60 -1.74 1.42 -18.02
CA ASN A 60 -1.09 2.58 -17.39
C ASN A 60 -1.80 3.06 -16.12
N ARG A 61 -2.72 2.25 -15.59
CA ARG A 61 -3.49 2.59 -14.40
C ARG A 61 -3.39 1.46 -13.38
N TRP A 62 -3.23 1.83 -12.11
CA TRP A 62 -3.36 0.92 -11.00
C TRP A 62 -4.80 0.88 -10.49
N HIS A 63 -5.25 -0.32 -10.16
CA HIS A 63 -6.58 -0.62 -9.66
C HIS A 63 -6.46 -1.62 -8.51
N PHE A 64 -7.42 -1.64 -7.57
CA PHE A 64 -7.46 -2.69 -6.55
C PHE A 64 -8.08 -3.96 -7.13
N GLU A 65 -7.46 -5.11 -6.88
CA GLU A 65 -7.98 -6.44 -7.25
C GLU A 65 -9.36 -6.69 -6.63
N LYS A 66 -9.51 -6.28 -5.36
CA LYS A 66 -10.78 -6.25 -4.65
C LYS A 66 -11.05 -4.80 -4.30
N MET A 67 -11.96 -4.13 -5.01
CA MET A 67 -12.36 -2.77 -4.64
C MET A 67 -13.02 -2.81 -3.25
N PRO A 68 -12.37 -2.27 -2.20
CA PRO A 68 -13.03 -2.11 -0.92
C PRO A 68 -14.16 -1.09 -1.05
N ASP A 69 -15.22 -1.27 -0.28
CA ASP A 69 -16.38 -0.39 -0.31
C ASP A 69 -15.94 1.07 -0.02
N GLY A 70 -16.11 1.95 -1.00
CA GLY A 70 -15.73 3.37 -0.91
C GLY A 70 -14.37 3.77 -1.51
N LEU A 71 -13.55 2.81 -1.96
CA LEU A 71 -12.25 3.08 -2.60
C LEU A 71 -12.28 2.82 -4.10
N ASP A 72 -12.03 3.89 -4.86
CA ASP A 72 -12.08 3.88 -6.32
C ASP A 72 -10.69 3.68 -6.94
N THR A 73 -10.68 3.51 -8.26
CA THR A 73 -9.46 3.57 -9.08
C THR A 73 -8.64 4.84 -8.80
N ASP A 74 -9.30 5.98 -8.57
CA ASP A 74 -8.60 7.25 -8.29
C ASP A 74 -7.76 7.20 -7.00
N PHE A 75 -8.23 6.44 -6.01
CA PHE A 75 -7.48 6.20 -4.79
C PHE A 75 -6.23 5.35 -5.05
N ALA A 76 -6.36 4.28 -5.84
CA ALA A 76 -5.24 3.47 -6.29
C ALA A 76 -4.20 4.30 -7.06
N GLN A 77 -4.64 5.22 -7.91
CA GLN A 77 -3.74 6.17 -8.58
C GLN A 77 -3.02 7.08 -7.60
N SER A 78 -3.72 7.61 -6.61
CA SER A 78 -3.16 8.52 -5.61
C SER A 78 -2.08 7.83 -4.76
N ILE A 79 -2.31 6.56 -4.39
CA ILE A 79 -1.30 5.71 -3.74
C ILE A 79 -0.08 5.54 -4.64
N TRP A 80 -0.29 5.12 -5.89
CA TRP A 80 0.81 4.91 -6.84
C TRP A 80 1.62 6.18 -7.08
N ARG A 81 0.97 7.34 -7.21
CA ARG A 81 1.64 8.64 -7.33
C ARG A 81 2.52 8.94 -6.13
N SER A 82 2.02 8.68 -4.93
CA SER A 82 2.77 8.89 -3.67
C SER A 82 4.00 7.98 -3.59
N ILE A 83 3.86 6.73 -4.03
CA ILE A 83 4.97 5.76 -4.11
C ILE A 83 6.01 6.22 -5.15
N CYS A 84 5.56 6.60 -6.35
CA CYS A 84 6.41 7.05 -7.44
C CYS A 84 7.24 8.29 -7.04
N LEU A 85 6.62 9.23 -6.30
CA LEU A 85 7.32 10.40 -5.75
C LEU A 85 8.41 10.02 -4.74
N ARG A 86 8.26 8.91 -4.02
CA ARG A 86 9.20 8.48 -2.98
C ARG A 86 10.36 7.66 -3.53
N TYR A 87 10.08 6.74 -4.44
CA TYR A 87 11.06 5.74 -4.91
C TYR A 87 11.86 6.18 -6.14
N TRP A 88 11.50 7.31 -6.77
CA TRP A 88 12.16 7.91 -7.94
C TRP A 88 12.83 6.86 -8.86
N PHE A 89 11.99 6.13 -9.60
CA PHE A 89 12.39 5.12 -10.60
C PHE A 89 13.09 5.70 -11.83
#